data_AF-A0A260Z3U6-F1
#
_entry.id   AF-A0A260Z3U6-F1
#
_cell.length_a   1.000
_cell.length_b   1.000
_cell.length_c   1.000
_cell.angle_alpha   90.00
_cell.angle_beta   90.00
_cell.angle_gamma   90.00
#
_symmetry.space_group_name_H-M   'P 1'
#
loop_
_entity.id
_entity.type
_entity.pdbx_description
1 polymer ?
#
loop_
_entity_poly.entity_id
_entity_poly.type
_entity_poly.pdbx_seq_one_letter_code
_entity_poly.pdbx_strand_id
1 'polypeptide(L)'
;IPTHLTSKTTLIPTNSQSKTQIPACQTCSKIYDATCQGVNLPSPSSYCLKDTDVPVVFSIQPSPSNFGDQNPMCATYLNCPGATTEQFDVFRGYGYVSVPGNADNTPTFVFCHESGPKAGMWFAYVNVHDEEMNSMRCSS
;
A
#
# COMPACT_ATOMS: atom_id res chain seq x y z
N ILE A 1 -58.03 16.33 14.23
CA ILE A 1 -57.30 15.49 13.24
C ILE A 1 -55.83 15.88 13.33
N PRO A 2 -54.91 14.97 13.69
CA PRO A 2 -53.51 15.33 13.89
C PRO A 2 -52.67 15.15 12.61
N THR A 3 -51.45 15.72 12.66
CA THR A 3 -50.21 15.36 11.95
C THR A 3 -49.93 16.02 10.59
N HIS A 4 -48.86 16.82 10.52
CA HIS A 4 -47.71 16.49 9.67
C HIS A 4 -46.46 17.28 10.11
N LEU A 5 -45.61 16.61 10.89
CA LEU A 5 -44.18 16.92 10.95
C LEU A 5 -43.50 16.10 9.86
N THR A 6 -42.76 16.75 8.97
CA THR A 6 -41.76 16.02 8.16
C THR A 6 -40.60 16.95 7.84
N SER A 7 -39.61 16.98 8.75
CA SER A 7 -38.27 17.43 8.41
C SER A 7 -37.56 16.24 7.77
N LYS A 8 -37.18 16.35 6.49
CA LYS A 8 -36.35 15.36 5.81
C LYS A 8 -35.01 16.00 5.47
N THR A 9 -34.14 16.06 6.47
CA THR A 9 -32.70 16.30 6.24
C THR A 9 -32.13 15.05 5.60
N THR A 10 -31.86 15.11 4.30
CA THR A 10 -31.13 14.08 3.57
C THR A 10 -29.67 14.13 4.01
N LEU A 11 -29.24 13.16 4.82
CA LEU A 11 -27.83 12.89 5.04
C LEU A 11 -27.28 12.22 3.77
N ILE A 12 -26.32 12.86 3.11
CA ILE A 12 -25.54 12.25 2.05
C ILE A 12 -24.67 11.16 2.73
N PRO A 13 -24.68 9.90 2.28
CA PRO A 13 -23.70 8.94 2.75
C PRO A 13 -22.35 9.34 2.17
N THR A 14 -21.50 9.99 2.96
CA THR A 14 -20.06 10.05 2.66
C THR A 14 -19.55 8.62 2.75
N ASN A 15 -19.29 8.03 1.58
CA ASN A 15 -18.66 6.72 1.47
C ASN A 15 -17.20 6.87 1.87
N SER A 16 -16.94 7.01 3.18
CA SER A 16 -15.60 6.94 3.74
C SER A 16 -15.13 5.51 3.54
N GLN A 17 -14.35 5.25 2.47
CA GLN A 17 -13.53 4.06 2.42
C GLN A 17 -12.76 4.03 3.74
N SER A 18 -13.07 3.07 4.60
CA SER A 18 -12.37 2.85 5.86
C SER A 18 -10.96 2.39 5.49
N LYS A 19 -10.06 3.34 5.25
CA LYS A 19 -8.62 3.08 5.18
C LYS A 19 -8.26 2.40 6.48
N THR A 20 -7.98 1.11 6.43
CA THR A 20 -7.51 0.37 7.61
C THR A 20 -6.21 1.03 8.05
N GLN A 21 -6.27 1.75 9.17
CA GLN A 21 -5.14 2.47 9.71
C GLN A 21 -4.03 1.48 10.07
N ILE A 22 -2.80 1.80 9.70
CA ILE A 22 -1.63 1.07 10.17
C ILE A 22 -1.36 1.58 11.59
N PRO A 23 -1.38 0.75 12.64
CA PRO A 23 -1.26 1.25 14.02
C PRO A 23 0.00 2.08 14.32
N ALA A 24 1.09 1.81 13.60
CA ALA A 24 2.34 2.53 13.72
C ALA A 24 2.38 3.86 12.94
N CYS A 25 1.46 4.08 12.00
CA CYS A 25 1.51 5.19 11.05
C CYS A 25 0.28 6.10 11.21
N GLN A 26 0.46 7.41 11.01
CA GLN A 26 -0.59 8.39 11.30
C GLN A 26 -1.38 8.78 10.06
N THR A 27 -0.67 9.05 8.96
CA THR A 27 -1.22 9.52 7.69
C THR A 27 -1.36 8.39 6.67
N CYS A 28 -0.46 7.43 6.70
CA CYS A 28 -0.35 6.38 5.69
C CYS A 28 -1.35 5.23 5.92
N SER A 29 -2.07 4.84 4.88
CA SER A 29 -2.96 3.66 4.90
C SER A 29 -2.23 2.39 4.50
N LYS A 30 -2.78 1.23 4.88
CA LYS A 30 -2.33 -0.07 4.36
C LYS A 30 -2.34 -0.08 2.82
N ILE A 31 -1.32 -0.68 2.23
CA ILE A 31 -1.13 -0.80 0.77
C ILE A 31 -0.89 -2.22 0.28
N TYR A 32 -0.97 -3.22 1.15
CA TYR A 32 -0.96 -4.60 0.67
C TYR A 32 -2.27 -4.89 -0.07
N ASP A 33 -2.20 -5.55 -1.22
CA ASP A 33 -3.33 -5.81 -2.07
C ASP A 33 -4.36 -6.72 -1.37
N ALA A 34 -5.48 -6.11 -0.96
CA ALA A 34 -6.56 -6.81 -0.27
C ALA A 34 -7.37 -7.75 -1.18
N THR A 35 -7.13 -7.73 -2.50
CA THR A 35 -7.78 -8.62 -3.46
C THR A 35 -7.09 -9.98 -3.58
N CYS A 36 -5.92 -10.15 -2.97
CA CYS A 36 -5.20 -11.41 -2.99
C CYS A 36 -5.97 -12.53 -2.28
N GLN A 37 -6.14 -13.65 -2.99
CA GLN A 37 -6.96 -14.77 -2.55
C GLN A 37 -6.16 -15.90 -1.88
N GLY A 38 -4.83 -15.85 -1.97
CA GLY A 38 -3.94 -16.87 -1.43
C GLY A 38 -3.43 -17.84 -2.49
N VAL A 39 -2.64 -18.81 -2.04
CA VAL A 39 -1.97 -19.80 -2.90
C VAL A 39 -2.96 -20.53 -3.80
N ASN A 40 -2.59 -20.69 -5.08
CA ASN A 40 -3.37 -21.36 -6.13
C ASN A 40 -4.69 -20.68 -6.55
N LEU A 41 -4.96 -19.45 -6.10
CA LEU A 41 -6.16 -18.69 -6.48
C LEU A 41 -5.78 -17.37 -7.18
N PRO A 42 -6.34 -17.07 -8.37
CA PRO A 42 -7.33 -17.86 -9.13
C PRO A 42 -6.78 -19.12 -9.82
N SER A 43 -5.46 -19.28 -9.95
CA SER A 43 -4.88 -20.52 -10.47
C SER A 43 -3.50 -20.82 -9.86
N PRO A 44 -3.00 -22.06 -9.97
CA PRO A 44 -1.68 -22.45 -9.44
C PRO A 44 -0.48 -21.69 -10.02
N SER A 45 -0.63 -21.10 -11.21
CA SER A 45 0.43 -20.36 -11.90
C SER A 45 0.17 -18.84 -11.96
N SER A 46 -0.89 -18.38 -11.32
CA SER A 46 -1.27 -16.98 -11.28
C SER A 46 -2.09 -16.78 -10.02
N TYR A 47 -1.39 -16.56 -8.91
CA TYR A 47 -1.95 -16.26 -7.61
C TYR A 47 -1.16 -15.15 -6.92
N CYS A 48 -1.74 -14.57 -5.89
CA CYS A 48 -1.01 -13.75 -4.94
C CYS A 48 -1.37 -14.08 -3.49
N LEU A 49 -0.40 -13.93 -2.61
CA LEU A 49 -0.50 -14.28 -1.19
C LEU A 49 -1.37 -13.27 -0.45
N LYS A 50 -2.06 -13.70 0.61
CA LYS A 50 -2.79 -12.77 1.49
C LYS A 50 -1.81 -11.99 2.36
N ASP A 51 -2.25 -10.85 2.87
CA ASP A 51 -1.48 -10.08 3.85
C ASP A 51 -1.19 -10.89 5.13
N THR A 52 -2.05 -11.85 5.50
CA THR A 52 -1.81 -12.78 6.62
C THR A 52 -0.69 -13.78 6.37
N ASP A 53 -0.35 -14.03 5.11
CA ASP A 53 0.66 -15.01 4.71
C ASP A 53 2.01 -14.34 4.40
N VAL A 54 2.05 -13.00 4.39
CA VAL A 54 3.27 -12.21 4.18
C VAL A 54 3.54 -11.38 5.43
N PRO A 55 4.69 -11.56 6.12
CA PRO A 55 4.96 -10.90 7.38
C PRO A 55 5.35 -9.42 7.20
N VAL A 56 4.42 -8.59 6.70
CA VAL A 56 4.64 -7.15 6.50
C VAL A 56 4.39 -6.43 7.82
N VAL A 57 5.46 -5.85 8.38
CA VAL A 57 5.39 -5.02 9.57
C VAL A 57 5.77 -3.60 9.20
N PHE A 58 4.83 -2.67 9.36
CA PHE A 58 5.08 -1.25 9.17
C PHE A 58 5.52 -0.59 10.46
N SER A 59 6.43 0.38 10.36
CA SER A 59 6.93 1.16 11.48
C SER A 59 7.34 2.55 11.03
N ILE A 60 7.39 3.52 11.96
CA ILE A 60 8.04 4.79 11.69
C ILE A 60 9.55 4.59 11.69
N GLN A 61 10.19 4.94 10.58
CA GLN A 61 11.63 4.88 10.38
C GLN A 61 12.18 6.28 10.08
N PRO A 62 13.43 6.58 10.47
CA PRO A 62 14.14 7.74 9.94
C PRO A 62 14.21 7.64 8.41
N SER A 63 14.10 8.78 7.72
CA SER A 63 14.35 8.80 6.28
C SER A 63 15.81 8.44 5.98
N PRO A 64 16.09 7.63 4.95
CA PRO A 64 17.45 7.39 4.48
C PRO A 64 18.19 8.71 4.18
N SER A 65 19.48 8.79 4.50
CA SER A 65 20.27 10.02 4.34
C SER A 65 20.42 10.47 2.89
N ASN A 66 20.24 9.56 1.93
CA ASN A 66 20.28 9.85 0.49
C ASN A 66 18.95 10.37 -0.06
N PHE A 67 17.90 10.47 0.75
CA PHE A 67 16.58 10.96 0.31
C PHE A 67 16.49 12.47 0.50
N GLY A 68 15.79 13.16 -0.40
CA GLY A 68 15.65 14.63 -0.33
C GLY A 68 14.79 15.10 0.86
N ASP A 69 13.82 14.30 1.27
CA ASP A 69 13.00 14.55 2.47
C ASP A 69 13.60 13.79 3.66
N GLN A 70 13.79 14.47 4.78
CA GLN A 70 14.37 13.92 6.00
C GLN A 70 13.35 13.75 7.13
N ASN A 71 12.06 13.96 6.86
CA ASN A 71 11.00 13.65 7.82
C ASN A 71 10.89 12.14 8.06
N PRO A 72 10.52 11.70 9.28
CA PRO A 72 10.21 10.29 9.54
C PRO A 72 9.14 9.75 8.59
N MET A 73 9.28 8.49 8.21
CA MET A 73 8.45 7.83 7.21
C MET A 73 7.81 6.57 7.79
N CYS A 74 6.57 6.28 7.41
CA CYS A 74 5.98 4.96 7.60
C CYS A 74 6.61 4.00 6.60
N ALA A 75 7.33 2.99 7.06
CA ALA A 75 8.08 2.12 6.17
C ALA A 75 8.05 0.65 6.56
N THR A 76 8.38 -0.18 5.58
CA THR A 76 8.56 -1.62 5.71
C THR A 76 9.50 -2.13 4.61
N TYR A 77 9.84 -3.40 4.67
CA TYR A 77 10.43 -4.12 3.55
C TYR A 77 9.45 -5.18 3.11
N LEU A 78 9.08 -5.18 1.82
CA LEU A 78 8.39 -6.34 1.27
C LEU A 78 9.45 -7.40 0.99
N ASN A 79 9.22 -8.62 1.48
CA ASN A 79 10.05 -9.78 1.21
C ASN A 79 9.11 -10.96 0.98
N CYS A 80 9.07 -11.46 -0.25
CA CYS A 80 8.08 -12.46 -0.63
C CYS A 80 8.54 -13.90 -0.32
N PRO A 81 7.74 -14.70 0.40
CA PRO A 81 8.10 -16.06 0.74
C PRO A 81 7.88 -17.05 -0.43
N GLY A 82 8.56 -18.19 -0.35
CA GLY A 82 8.38 -19.30 -1.28
C GLY A 82 8.83 -18.97 -2.70
N ALA A 83 8.04 -19.37 -3.69
CA ALA A 83 8.30 -19.13 -5.11
C ALA A 83 7.52 -17.90 -5.65
N THR A 84 7.23 -16.92 -4.79
CA THR A 84 6.52 -15.69 -5.18
C THR A 84 7.50 -14.53 -5.33
N THR A 85 7.14 -13.56 -6.17
CA THR A 85 7.93 -12.37 -6.45
C THR A 85 7.19 -11.13 -5.97
N GLU A 86 7.95 -10.15 -5.50
CA GLU A 86 7.44 -8.83 -5.15
C GLU A 86 6.85 -8.14 -6.39
N GLN A 87 5.66 -7.59 -6.25
CA GLN A 87 5.00 -6.80 -7.27
C GLN A 87 4.50 -5.49 -6.69
N PHE A 88 4.74 -4.40 -7.41
CA PHE A 88 4.36 -3.05 -7.04
C PHE A 88 3.53 -2.44 -8.17
N ASP A 89 2.32 -1.98 -7.86
CA ASP A 89 1.50 -1.22 -8.80
C ASP A 89 1.97 0.24 -8.79
N VAL A 90 2.98 0.53 -9.62
CA VAL A 90 3.63 1.84 -9.69
C VAL A 90 2.90 2.76 -10.65
N PHE A 91 2.80 4.04 -10.29
CA PHE A 91 2.25 5.07 -11.15
C PHE A 91 3.25 5.40 -12.26
N ARG A 92 2.77 5.35 -13.51
CA ARG A 92 3.43 5.84 -14.70
C ARG A 92 2.50 6.88 -15.32
N GLY A 93 3.01 7.82 -16.12
CA GLY A 93 2.20 8.92 -16.69
C GLY A 93 0.93 8.51 -17.47
N TYR A 94 0.72 7.22 -17.72
CA TYR A 94 -0.43 6.62 -18.39
C TYR A 94 -1.26 5.67 -17.49
N GLY A 95 -0.99 5.60 -16.19
CA GLY A 95 -1.71 4.77 -15.21
C GLY A 95 -0.80 3.87 -14.37
N TYR A 96 -1.40 2.95 -13.62
CA TYR A 96 -0.67 1.99 -12.79
C TYR A 96 -0.18 0.79 -13.61
N VAL A 97 1.06 0.40 -13.37
CA VAL A 97 1.70 -0.77 -13.99
C VAL A 97 2.31 -1.62 -12.88
N SER A 98 2.05 -2.92 -12.89
CA SER A 98 2.72 -3.86 -11.98
C SER A 98 4.16 -4.07 -12.44
N VAL A 99 5.12 -3.79 -11.55
CA VAL A 99 6.55 -4.03 -11.78
C VAL A 99 7.11 -4.93 -10.69
N PRO A 100 8.12 -5.76 -11.01
CA PRO A 100 8.81 -6.55 -10.00
C PRO A 100 9.60 -5.63 -9.04
N GLY A 101 9.97 -6.18 -7.88
CA GLY A 101 10.91 -5.54 -6.95
C GLY A 101 12.35 -5.47 -7.47
N ASN A 102 13.30 -5.38 -6.53
CA ASN A 102 14.72 -5.25 -6.87
C ASN A 102 15.23 -6.46 -7.67
N ALA A 103 15.97 -6.18 -8.76
CA ALA A 103 16.50 -7.20 -9.66
C ALA A 103 17.59 -8.08 -9.02
N ASP A 104 18.16 -7.64 -7.89
CA ASP A 104 19.12 -8.40 -7.10
C ASP A 104 18.47 -9.35 -6.08
N ASN A 105 17.13 -9.42 -6.05
CA ASN A 105 16.31 -10.18 -5.10
C ASN A 105 16.47 -9.75 -3.63
N THR A 106 17.00 -8.56 -3.38
CA THR A 106 16.93 -7.98 -2.03
C THR A 106 15.51 -7.49 -1.74
N PRO A 107 15.03 -7.58 -0.48
CA PRO A 107 13.74 -7.03 -0.09
C PRO A 107 13.60 -5.56 -0.50
N THR A 108 12.50 -5.22 -1.18
CA THR A 108 12.27 -3.85 -1.61
C THR A 108 11.82 -2.98 -0.44
N PHE A 109 12.53 -1.86 -0.23
CA PHE A 109 12.14 -0.86 0.75
C PHE A 109 10.90 -0.11 0.28
N VAL A 110 9.90 -0.05 1.14
CA VAL A 110 8.60 0.56 0.88
C VAL A 110 8.33 1.61 1.94
N PHE A 111 8.02 2.83 1.52
CA PHE A 111 7.87 3.95 2.44
C PHE A 111 6.75 4.90 2.04
N CYS A 112 6.20 5.60 3.03
CA CYS A 112 5.22 6.65 2.85
C CYS A 112 5.54 7.84 3.75
N HIS A 113 5.36 9.03 3.20
CA HIS A 113 5.60 10.27 3.93
C HIS A 113 4.46 10.50 4.93
N GLU A 114 4.80 10.74 6.18
CA GLU A 114 3.82 11.08 7.22
C GLU A 114 3.37 12.55 7.17
N SER A 115 4.17 13.40 6.53
CA SER A 115 3.97 14.85 6.47
C SER A 115 4.52 15.45 5.17
N GLY A 116 4.32 16.77 4.99
CA GLY A 116 4.81 17.51 3.83
C GLY A 116 3.95 17.35 2.56
N PRO A 117 4.43 17.85 1.40
CA PRO A 117 3.66 17.85 0.15
C PRO A 117 3.32 16.46 -0.39
N LYS A 118 4.05 15.42 0.05
CA LYS A 118 3.85 14.02 -0.34
C LYS A 118 3.14 13.19 0.74
N ALA A 119 2.59 13.83 1.78
CA ALA A 119 1.98 13.13 2.91
C ALA A 119 0.92 12.12 2.45
N GLY A 120 1.01 10.88 2.91
CA GLY A 120 0.09 9.78 2.56
C GLY A 120 0.37 9.11 1.22
N MET A 121 1.38 9.55 0.46
CA MET A 121 1.82 8.90 -0.78
C MET A 121 2.84 7.80 -0.48
N TRP A 122 2.66 6.65 -1.14
CA TRP A 122 3.54 5.50 -1.03
C TRP A 122 4.54 5.44 -2.18
N PHE A 123 5.75 5.00 -1.85
CA PHE A 123 6.86 4.81 -2.78
C PHE A 123 7.52 3.45 -2.52
N ALA A 124 7.93 2.79 -3.59
CA ALA A 124 8.83 1.65 -3.54
C ALA A 124 10.22 2.06 -4.05
N TYR A 125 11.28 1.69 -3.34
CA TYR A 125 12.65 1.91 -3.78
C TYR A 125 13.12 0.74 -4.65
N VAL A 126 12.79 0.80 -5.94
CA VAL A 126 13.02 -0.28 -6.91
C VAL A 126 14.20 0.06 -7.79
N ASN A 127 15.21 -0.81 -7.82
CA ASN A 127 16.39 -0.67 -8.70
C ASN A 127 16.99 0.74 -8.66
N VAL A 128 17.21 1.28 -7.46
CA VAL A 128 17.73 2.63 -7.16
C VAL A 128 16.83 3.82 -7.53
N HIS A 129 15.55 3.59 -7.75
CA HIS A 129 14.57 4.63 -8.05
C HIS A 129 13.41 4.64 -7.06
N ASP A 130 12.98 5.84 -6.65
CA ASP A 130 11.74 6.05 -5.91
C ASP A 130 10.56 5.98 -6.88
N GLU A 131 9.71 4.97 -6.73
CA GLU A 131 8.57 4.74 -7.59
C GLU A 131 7.27 4.97 -6.82
N GLU A 132 6.53 6.02 -7.16
CA GLU A 132 5.20 6.25 -6.59
C GLU A 132 4.31 5.04 -6.89
N MET A 133 3.57 4.55 -5.90
CA MET A 133 2.75 3.35 -6.02
C MET A 133 1.45 3.43 -5.22
N ASN A 134 0.53 2.51 -5.51
CA ASN A 134 -0.77 2.44 -4.82
C ASN A 134 -1.08 1.07 -4.19
N SER A 135 -0.34 0.02 -4.57
CA SER A 135 -0.54 -1.33 -4.03
C SER A 135 0.75 -2.15 -4.14
N MET A 136 0.92 -3.12 -3.25
CA MET A 136 1.98 -4.13 -3.32
C MET A 136 1.45 -5.52 -2.99
N ARG A 137 2.08 -6.56 -3.55
CA ARG A 137 1.72 -7.97 -3.30
C ARG A 137 2.89 -8.90 -3.58
N CYS A 138 2.76 -10.13 -3.10
CA CYS A 138 3.61 -11.25 -3.51
C CYS A 138 2.84 -12.14 -4.47
N SER A 139 3.32 -12.32 -5.71
CA SER A 139 2.62 -13.09 -6.74
C SER A 139 3.49 -14.17 -7.39
N SER A 140 2.85 -15.22 -7.90
CA SER A 140 3.47 -16.28 -8.71
C SER A 140 3.53 -15.94 -10.19
#